data_AF-A0A091F985-F1
#
_entry.id   AF-A0A091F985-F1
#
_cell.length_a   1.000
_cell.length_b   1.000
_cell.length_c   1.000
_cell.angle_alpha   90.00
_cell.angle_beta   90.00
_cell.angle_gamma   90.00
#
_symmetry.space_group_name_H-M   'P 1'
#
loop_
_entity.id
_entity.type
_entity.pdbx_description
1 polymer ?
#
loop_
_entity_poly.entity_id
_entity_poly.type
_entity_poly.pdbx_seq_one_letter_code
_entity_poly.pdbx_strand_id
1 'polypeptide(L)'
;MKKLYVFALLILSAILLFTAAFLHNAHGPYWLSYNSDPEYLYLISSLTLAESKQTGSPGHPGSTLQILGAATLKISHALDFSEKDSLEFAVLKNPEFYLTIINTVLVTLNTLLLFIIGLTAFILSKNIWLSLLLQLSPFLSNNIITHTGFYGNGVPEILYLPNYFNNIINLCLLNPLLFLVWFFSAGFILRFGCFSAGVDKAARKVVWQDTSFRTLSAVATAQMFAVLIVAKHPAGWYLAPVFSLSGFMLFLTFLYLQKINYFNNFNLKKGVFFIVIILLFTCAWRIVEIRNLFMQKSQIKQESLAVYQKMETLIFIMHWTKHFMSGRRSFRLKRLFYGEMATG
;
A
#
# COMPACT_ATOMS: atom_id res chain seq x y z
N MET A 1 3.63 35.44 0.45
CA MET A 1 4.05 34.30 1.31
C MET A 1 5.50 34.50 1.69
N LYS A 2 5.91 34.21 2.93
CA LYS A 2 7.35 34.25 3.30
C LYS A 2 8.09 33.25 2.40
N LYS A 3 9.22 33.64 1.78
CA LYS A 3 10.02 32.80 0.86
C LYS A 3 10.32 31.42 1.48
N LEU A 4 10.49 31.40 2.79
CA LEU A 4 10.67 30.21 3.62
C LEU A 4 9.56 29.14 3.47
N TYR A 5 8.28 29.52 3.29
CA TYR A 5 7.17 28.54 3.17
C TYR A 5 7.04 27.92 1.78
N VAL A 6 7.42 28.67 0.75
CA VAL A 6 7.50 28.13 -0.61
C VAL A 6 8.65 27.14 -0.69
N PHE A 7 9.79 27.49 -0.09
CA PHE A 7 10.91 26.56 0.09
C PHE A 7 10.46 25.29 0.83
N ALA A 8 9.67 25.42 1.89
CA ALA A 8 9.16 24.28 2.63
C ALA A 8 8.27 23.33 1.80
N LEU A 9 7.36 23.86 0.98
CA LEU A 9 6.47 23.03 0.14
C LEU A 9 7.23 22.35 -1.01
N LEU A 10 8.31 22.96 -1.49
CA LEU A 10 9.16 22.39 -2.54
C LEU A 10 9.90 21.16 -2.05
N ILE A 11 10.22 21.10 -0.76
CA ILE A 11 11.00 20.00 -0.18
C ILE A 11 10.29 18.64 -0.41
N LEU A 12 8.97 18.50 -0.15
CA LEU A 12 8.27 17.20 -0.31
C LEU A 12 8.17 16.74 -1.77
N SER A 13 8.01 17.69 -2.67
CA SER A 13 8.04 17.44 -4.11
C SER A 13 9.43 17.04 -4.58
N ALA A 14 10.46 17.77 -4.16
CA ALA A 14 11.85 17.42 -4.45
C ALA A 14 12.20 16.04 -3.90
N ILE A 15 11.68 15.69 -2.73
CA ILE A 15 11.84 14.35 -2.15
C ILE A 15 11.19 13.29 -3.04
N LEU A 16 9.94 13.47 -3.50
CA LEU A 16 9.29 12.50 -4.40
C LEU A 16 10.11 12.28 -5.69
N LEU A 17 10.71 13.35 -6.22
CA LEU A 17 11.62 13.33 -7.36
C LEU A 17 12.91 12.55 -7.09
N PHE A 18 13.67 12.93 -6.05
CA PHE A 18 14.91 12.24 -5.69
C PHE A 18 14.67 10.76 -5.35
N THR A 19 13.53 10.47 -4.71
CA THR A 19 13.16 9.09 -4.33
C THR A 19 12.89 8.24 -5.55
N ALA A 20 12.06 8.72 -6.47
CA ALA A 20 11.76 7.94 -7.65
C ALA A 20 12.96 7.84 -8.60
N ALA A 21 13.84 8.84 -8.64
CA ALA A 21 15.12 8.76 -9.37
C ALA A 21 16.07 7.72 -8.76
N PHE A 22 16.19 7.67 -7.43
CA PHE A 22 16.98 6.66 -6.74
C PHE A 22 16.40 5.26 -6.92
N LEU A 23 15.07 5.10 -6.81
CA LEU A 23 14.37 3.83 -7.05
C LEU A 23 14.57 3.35 -8.48
N HIS A 24 14.48 4.24 -9.45
CA HIS A 24 14.73 3.92 -10.85
C HIS A 24 16.15 3.36 -11.08
N ASN A 25 17.18 4.04 -10.56
CA ASN A 25 18.58 3.56 -10.68
C ASN A 25 18.79 2.20 -10.00
N ALA A 26 18.13 1.98 -8.86
CA ALA A 26 18.23 0.73 -8.12
C ALA A 26 17.42 -0.42 -8.74
N HIS A 27 16.29 -0.12 -9.39
CA HIS A 27 15.41 -1.09 -10.07
C HIS A 27 16.12 -1.80 -11.22
N GLY A 28 17.14 -1.14 -11.79
CA GLY A 28 17.92 -1.68 -12.90
C GLY A 28 17.11 -1.73 -14.19
N PRO A 29 17.54 -2.56 -15.16
CA PRO A 29 16.86 -2.65 -16.45
C PRO A 29 15.42 -3.15 -16.33
N TYR A 30 14.54 -2.61 -17.15
CA TYR A 30 13.10 -2.89 -17.08
C TYR A 30 12.73 -4.31 -17.54
N TRP A 31 13.59 -5.04 -18.24
CA TRP A 31 13.29 -6.38 -18.75
C TRP A 31 13.43 -7.48 -17.69
N LEU A 32 13.90 -7.13 -16.49
CA LEU A 32 14.05 -8.09 -15.40
C LEU A 32 12.67 -8.62 -14.96
N SER A 33 12.46 -9.94 -15.09
CA SER A 33 11.18 -10.64 -14.82
C SER A 33 10.59 -10.49 -13.40
N TYR A 34 11.32 -9.87 -12.47
CA TYR A 34 10.83 -9.56 -11.12
C TYR A 34 9.94 -8.31 -11.10
N ASN A 35 9.96 -7.51 -12.17
CA ASN A 35 9.11 -6.36 -12.32
C ASN A 35 7.67 -6.86 -12.55
N SER A 36 6.83 -6.62 -11.54
CA SER A 36 5.42 -7.05 -11.55
C SER A 36 4.59 -6.18 -12.49
N ASP A 37 5.08 -4.99 -12.82
CA ASP A 37 4.48 -4.09 -13.79
C ASP A 37 4.97 -4.44 -15.19
N PRO A 38 4.14 -4.41 -16.22
CA PRO A 38 4.56 -4.81 -17.55
C PRO A 38 5.21 -3.64 -18.31
N GLU A 39 6.38 -3.15 -17.88
CA GLU A 39 6.98 -1.90 -18.41
C GLU A 39 7.36 -1.97 -19.89
N TYR A 40 7.93 -3.09 -20.32
CA TYR A 40 8.24 -3.32 -21.73
C TYR A 40 7.00 -3.33 -22.61
N LEU A 41 5.89 -3.81 -22.06
CA LEU A 41 4.62 -3.76 -22.74
C LEU A 41 4.12 -2.30 -22.85
N TYR A 42 4.39 -1.44 -21.86
CA TYR A 42 4.16 0.01 -22.00
C TYR A 42 5.05 0.66 -23.04
N LEU A 43 6.32 0.30 -23.12
CA LEU A 43 7.26 0.88 -24.08
C LEU A 43 6.87 0.56 -25.52
N ILE A 44 6.72 -0.72 -25.86
CA ILE A 44 6.40 -1.13 -27.23
C ILE A 44 5.07 -0.55 -27.67
N SER A 45 4.11 -0.48 -26.74
CA SER A 45 2.83 0.20 -26.99
C SER A 45 3.01 1.71 -27.22
N SER A 46 3.93 2.36 -26.52
CA SER A 46 4.25 3.78 -26.75
C SER A 46 4.94 4.01 -28.09
N LEU A 47 5.78 3.09 -28.56
CA LEU A 47 6.54 3.20 -29.83
C LEU A 47 5.66 3.13 -31.07
N THR A 48 4.84 2.08 -31.18
CA THR A 48 3.99 1.92 -32.36
C THR A 48 3.09 3.14 -32.53
N LEU A 49 2.62 3.71 -31.41
CA LEU A 49 1.84 4.93 -31.40
C LEU A 49 2.61 6.14 -31.94
N ALA A 50 3.90 6.26 -31.62
CA ALA A 50 4.73 7.34 -32.14
C ALA A 50 4.90 7.24 -33.67
N GLU A 51 5.10 6.05 -34.24
CA GLU A 51 5.22 5.83 -35.70
C GLU A 51 3.89 5.90 -36.46
N SER A 52 2.81 6.34 -35.80
CA SER A 52 1.45 6.34 -36.36
C SER A 52 0.99 4.93 -36.78
N LYS A 53 1.47 3.90 -36.06
CA LYS A 53 1.05 2.48 -36.16
C LYS A 53 0.17 2.11 -34.93
N GLN A 54 -0.53 0.99 -35.00
CA GLN A 54 -1.53 0.57 -34.00
C GLN A 54 -0.91 -0.19 -32.78
N THR A 55 -1.46 -0.08 -31.55
CA THR A 55 -0.94 -0.69 -30.29
C THR A 55 -1.55 -2.06 -29.94
N GLY A 56 -0.81 -2.96 -29.26
CA GLY A 56 -1.19 -4.36 -29.03
C GLY A 56 -1.70 -4.81 -27.64
N SER A 57 -1.60 -4.02 -26.54
CA SER A 57 -2.13 -4.42 -25.21
C SER A 57 -2.49 -3.21 -24.30
N PRO A 58 -3.79 -2.98 -23.99
CA PRO A 58 -4.25 -1.86 -23.17
C PRO A 58 -4.33 -2.11 -21.64
N GLY A 59 -3.74 -3.18 -21.08
CA GLY A 59 -3.84 -3.57 -19.65
C GLY A 59 -2.96 -2.75 -18.65
N HIS A 60 -3.25 -2.86 -17.34
CA HIS A 60 -2.75 -2.05 -16.19
C HIS A 60 -1.24 -1.97 -15.96
N PRO A 61 -0.66 -0.76 -15.71
CA PRO A 61 -1.24 0.61 -15.69
C PRO A 61 -1.78 1.20 -17.01
N GLY A 62 -2.61 2.27 -16.94
CA GLY A 62 -3.50 2.73 -18.04
C GLY A 62 -2.90 3.63 -19.16
N SER A 63 -3.68 3.94 -20.20
CA SER A 63 -3.29 4.68 -21.44
C SER A 63 -2.74 6.12 -21.24
N THR A 64 -3.04 6.77 -20.11
CA THR A 64 -2.41 8.05 -19.68
C THR A 64 -0.89 7.92 -19.62
N LEU A 65 -0.42 6.74 -19.25
CA LEU A 65 0.98 6.40 -19.22
C LEU A 65 1.58 6.26 -20.64
N GLN A 66 0.84 5.67 -21.58
CA GLN A 66 1.32 5.31 -22.93
C GLN A 66 1.42 6.50 -23.89
N ILE A 67 0.48 7.45 -23.89
CA ILE A 67 0.56 8.67 -24.75
C ILE A 67 1.65 9.62 -24.24
N LEU A 68 1.72 9.77 -22.92
CA LEU A 68 2.84 10.45 -22.28
C LEU A 68 4.14 9.78 -22.73
N GLY A 69 4.15 8.44 -22.80
CA GLY A 69 5.19 7.64 -23.45
C GLY A 69 5.51 8.09 -24.88
N ALA A 70 4.58 7.98 -25.84
CA ALA A 70 4.83 8.23 -27.28
C ALA A 70 5.29 9.67 -27.60
N ALA A 71 4.74 10.67 -26.91
CA ALA A 71 5.21 12.06 -27.03
C ALA A 71 6.64 12.20 -26.52
N THR A 72 6.92 11.55 -25.38
CA THR A 72 8.27 11.49 -24.82
C THR A 72 9.24 10.83 -25.81
N LEU A 73 8.83 9.78 -26.55
CA LEU A 73 9.66 9.14 -27.58
C LEU A 73 10.01 10.07 -28.77
N LYS A 74 9.02 10.76 -29.37
CA LYS A 74 9.30 11.67 -30.52
C LYS A 74 10.14 12.87 -30.13
N ILE A 75 9.84 13.45 -28.97
CA ILE A 75 10.58 14.62 -28.46
C ILE A 75 12.01 14.19 -28.13
N SER A 76 12.20 13.07 -27.44
CA SER A 76 13.55 12.59 -27.15
C SER A 76 14.34 12.23 -28.41
N HIS A 77 13.71 11.60 -29.41
CA HIS A 77 14.37 11.29 -30.67
C HIS A 77 14.70 12.53 -31.53
N ALA A 78 13.81 13.52 -31.60
CA ALA A 78 14.08 14.77 -32.34
C ALA A 78 15.14 15.65 -31.65
N LEU A 79 15.32 15.50 -30.34
CA LEU A 79 16.35 16.18 -29.55
C LEU A 79 17.67 15.41 -29.48
N ASP A 80 17.69 14.15 -29.91
CA ASP A 80 18.93 13.38 -30.05
C ASP A 80 19.58 13.72 -31.39
N PHE A 81 20.49 14.69 -31.38
CA PHE A 81 21.15 15.23 -32.57
C PHE A 81 22.16 14.27 -33.22
N SER A 82 22.26 13.01 -32.75
CA SER A 82 23.34 12.09 -33.09
C SER A 82 23.03 10.99 -34.12
N GLU A 83 21.78 10.72 -34.53
CA GLU A 83 21.51 9.62 -35.49
C GLU A 83 20.55 10.00 -36.65
N LYS A 84 20.82 9.44 -37.84
CA LYS A 84 19.98 9.49 -39.07
C LYS A 84 18.93 8.36 -39.10
N ASP A 85 18.81 7.61 -38.01
CA ASP A 85 17.98 6.39 -37.93
C ASP A 85 16.49 6.76 -37.81
N SER A 86 15.59 5.88 -38.26
CA SER A 86 14.16 6.03 -37.99
C SER A 86 13.87 5.78 -36.51
N LEU A 87 12.82 6.43 -35.98
CA LEU A 87 12.42 6.32 -34.58
C LEU A 87 12.16 4.86 -34.15
N GLU A 88 11.51 4.06 -34.99
CA GLU A 88 11.31 2.63 -34.76
C GLU A 88 12.61 1.89 -34.48
N PHE A 89 13.61 2.11 -35.34
CA PHE A 89 14.88 1.44 -35.21
C PHE A 89 15.62 1.91 -33.95
N ALA A 90 15.61 3.21 -33.67
CA ALA A 90 16.24 3.79 -32.49
C ALA A 90 15.66 3.22 -31.17
N VAL A 91 14.32 3.10 -31.07
CA VAL A 91 13.66 2.59 -29.85
C VAL A 91 13.84 1.09 -29.67
N LEU A 92 13.81 0.29 -30.75
CA LEU A 92 14.05 -1.15 -30.66
C LEU A 92 15.52 -1.50 -30.39
N LYS A 93 16.44 -0.67 -30.89
CA LYS A 93 17.89 -0.78 -30.63
C LYS A 93 18.21 -0.43 -29.18
N ASN A 94 17.56 0.59 -28.60
CA ASN A 94 17.82 1.09 -27.24
C ASN A 94 16.56 1.26 -26.36
N PRO A 95 15.79 0.19 -26.08
CA PRO A 95 14.49 0.30 -25.39
C PRO A 95 14.59 0.86 -23.96
N GLU A 96 15.67 0.54 -23.26
CA GLU A 96 15.95 0.97 -21.88
C GLU A 96 16.14 2.48 -21.76
N PHE A 97 16.78 3.11 -22.76
CA PHE A 97 16.97 4.55 -22.80
C PHE A 97 15.62 5.26 -22.84
N TYR A 98 14.76 4.83 -23.74
CA TYR A 98 13.44 5.41 -23.91
C TYR A 98 12.51 5.15 -22.71
N LEU A 99 12.55 3.96 -22.09
CA LEU A 99 11.82 3.70 -20.83
C LEU A 99 12.28 4.61 -19.69
N THR A 100 13.59 4.84 -19.57
CA THR A 100 14.16 5.73 -18.57
C THR A 100 13.66 7.17 -18.74
N ILE A 101 13.57 7.66 -19.98
CA ILE A 101 13.04 9.01 -20.25
C ILE A 101 11.56 9.07 -19.86
N ILE A 102 10.77 8.05 -20.20
CA ILE A 102 9.35 7.99 -19.85
C ILE A 102 9.15 8.02 -18.33
N ASN A 103 9.88 7.21 -17.58
CA ASN A 103 9.85 7.23 -16.11
C ASN A 103 10.22 8.60 -15.54
N THR A 104 11.27 9.23 -16.09
CA THR A 104 11.71 10.56 -15.68
C THR A 104 10.61 11.61 -15.85
N VAL A 105 9.91 11.60 -16.98
CA VAL A 105 8.78 12.50 -17.26
C VAL A 105 7.65 12.30 -16.23
N LEU A 106 7.29 11.06 -15.90
CA LEU A 106 6.22 10.73 -14.94
C LEU A 106 6.53 11.17 -13.51
N VAL A 107 7.74 10.91 -13.06
CA VAL A 107 8.21 11.31 -11.73
C VAL A 107 8.20 12.83 -11.60
N THR A 108 8.63 13.52 -12.65
CA THR A 108 8.64 14.99 -12.70
C THR A 108 7.22 15.55 -12.60
N LEU A 109 6.28 14.98 -13.34
CA LEU A 109 4.89 15.40 -13.28
C LEU A 109 4.26 15.16 -11.90
N ASN A 110 4.42 13.97 -11.31
CA ASN A 110 3.89 13.67 -9.96
C ASN A 110 4.47 14.59 -8.89
N THR A 111 5.76 14.92 -9.01
CA THR A 111 6.46 15.86 -8.15
C THR A 111 5.85 17.26 -8.19
N LEU A 112 5.62 17.79 -9.40
CA LEU A 112 5.03 19.12 -9.60
C LEU A 112 3.59 19.17 -9.10
N LEU A 113 2.81 18.13 -9.33
CA LEU A 113 1.43 18.05 -8.85
C LEU A 113 1.37 18.00 -7.32
N LEU A 114 2.26 17.22 -6.70
CA LEU A 114 2.43 17.25 -5.27
C LEU A 114 2.70 18.66 -4.78
N PHE A 115 3.57 19.41 -5.46
CA PHE A 115 3.91 20.77 -5.06
C PHE A 115 2.70 21.69 -5.07
N ILE A 116 1.93 21.64 -6.16
CA ILE A 116 0.74 22.45 -6.36
C ILE A 116 -0.33 22.17 -5.28
N ILE A 117 -0.50 20.92 -4.83
CA ILE A 117 -1.49 20.55 -3.78
C ILE A 117 -1.17 21.21 -2.43
N GLY A 118 0.10 21.25 -2.03
CA GLY A 118 0.47 21.93 -0.79
C GLY A 118 0.57 23.42 -0.92
N LEU A 119 0.80 23.95 -2.12
CA LEU A 119 0.72 25.39 -2.33
C LEU A 119 -0.73 25.87 -2.18
N THR A 120 -1.65 25.19 -2.83
CA THR A 120 -3.08 25.55 -2.81
C THR A 120 -3.69 25.39 -1.42
N ALA A 121 -3.47 24.27 -0.75
CA ALA A 121 -3.98 24.07 0.61
C ALA A 121 -3.43 25.11 1.60
N PHE A 122 -2.27 25.70 1.31
CA PHE A 122 -1.66 26.73 2.16
C PHE A 122 -2.26 28.10 1.91
N ILE A 123 -2.46 28.43 0.63
CA ILE A 123 -3.16 29.65 0.24
C ILE A 123 -4.56 29.68 0.86
N LEU A 124 -5.21 28.52 1.04
CA LEU A 124 -6.58 28.42 1.53
C LEU A 124 -6.70 28.36 3.06
N SER A 125 -6.09 27.36 3.69
CA SER A 125 -6.18 27.19 5.15
C SER A 125 -5.38 28.26 5.91
N LYS A 126 -4.54 29.01 5.19
CA LYS A 126 -3.44 29.83 5.74
C LYS A 126 -2.55 29.05 6.70
N ASN A 127 -2.65 27.72 6.66
CA ASN A 127 -1.99 26.79 7.55
C ASN A 127 -1.11 25.89 6.70
N ILE A 128 0.18 26.23 6.69
CA ILE A 128 1.18 25.51 5.89
C ILE A 128 1.15 24.01 6.14
N TRP A 129 0.77 23.62 7.35
CA TRP A 129 0.74 22.24 7.80
C TRP A 129 -0.40 21.41 7.20
N LEU A 130 -1.62 21.95 7.05
CA LEU A 130 -2.74 21.26 6.38
C LEU A 130 -2.46 21.01 4.89
N SER A 131 -1.48 21.75 4.40
CA SER A 131 -1.13 21.81 3.00
C SER A 131 -0.05 20.82 2.68
N LEU A 132 0.99 20.82 3.50
CA LEU A 132 1.92 19.70 3.60
C LEU A 132 1.17 18.37 3.82
N LEU A 133 0.04 18.32 4.54
CA LEU A 133 -0.76 17.10 4.72
C LEU A 133 -1.40 16.57 3.43
N LEU A 134 -1.95 17.44 2.60
CA LEU A 134 -2.60 17.04 1.35
C LEU A 134 -1.58 16.65 0.27
N GLN A 135 -0.35 17.15 0.40
CA GLN A 135 0.81 16.67 -0.36
C GLN A 135 1.22 15.24 0.02
N LEU A 136 0.60 14.64 1.02
CA LEU A 136 0.87 13.25 1.33
C LEU A 136 -0.12 12.31 0.62
N SER A 137 -0.86 12.77 -0.41
CA SER A 137 -1.95 12.00 -1.03
C SER A 137 -1.63 11.04 -2.20
N PRO A 138 -0.65 11.23 -3.09
CA PRO A 138 -0.26 10.20 -4.08
C PRO A 138 0.26 8.94 -3.41
N PHE A 139 0.52 9.07 -2.12
CA PHE A 139 0.76 8.00 -1.20
C PHE A 139 -0.57 7.27 -0.74
N LEU A 140 -1.76 7.37 -1.45
CA LEU A 140 -3.13 6.86 -1.00
C LEU A 140 -4.02 5.88 -1.89
N SER A 141 -3.92 5.73 -3.22
CA SER A 141 -4.50 4.66 -4.13
C SER A 141 -6.04 4.31 -4.25
N ASN A 142 -6.62 4.34 -5.49
CA ASN A 142 -8.07 4.17 -5.83
C ASN A 142 -8.53 2.78 -6.31
N ASN A 143 -7.67 2.01 -6.98
CA ASN A 143 -8.03 0.67 -7.48
C ASN A 143 -8.65 -0.21 -6.37
N ILE A 144 -8.22 0.06 -5.16
CA ILE A 144 -8.59 -0.55 -3.89
C ILE A 144 -10.01 -0.18 -3.42
N ILE A 145 -10.72 0.77 -4.06
CA ILE A 145 -12.01 1.28 -3.57
C ILE A 145 -13.20 0.63 -4.29
N THR A 146 -13.05 0.09 -5.50
CA THR A 146 -14.20 -0.16 -6.42
C THR A 146 -14.43 -1.61 -6.84
N HIS A 147 -13.43 -2.48 -6.77
CA HIS A 147 -13.57 -3.87 -7.19
C HIS A 147 -13.79 -4.80 -5.99
N THR A 148 -13.78 -6.11 -6.16
CA THR A 148 -13.84 -7.04 -5.01
C THR A 148 -12.51 -7.73 -4.71
N GLY A 149 -11.52 -7.60 -5.61
CA GLY A 149 -10.19 -8.21 -5.50
C GLY A 149 -9.03 -7.20 -5.36
N PHE A 150 -7.86 -7.70 -4.97
CA PHE A 150 -6.71 -6.88 -4.58
C PHE A 150 -6.15 -6.00 -5.70
N TYR A 151 -5.56 -4.84 -5.35
CA TYR A 151 -4.98 -3.86 -6.30
C TYR A 151 -5.94 -3.38 -7.40
N GLY A 152 -7.25 -3.52 -7.14
CA GLY A 152 -8.35 -3.25 -8.08
C GLY A 152 -8.71 -4.38 -9.03
N ASN A 153 -8.25 -5.60 -8.77
CA ASN A 153 -8.64 -6.78 -9.53
C ASN A 153 -10.01 -7.35 -9.03
N GLY A 154 -10.59 -8.37 -9.67
CA GLY A 154 -11.81 -9.09 -9.18
C GLY A 154 -13.18 -8.61 -9.72
N VAL A 155 -14.30 -9.15 -9.19
CA VAL A 155 -15.69 -8.86 -9.66
C VAL A 155 -16.10 -7.43 -9.29
N PRO A 156 -16.70 -6.65 -10.20
CA PRO A 156 -17.10 -5.27 -9.98
C PRO A 156 -18.41 -5.22 -9.19
N GLU A 157 -18.31 -5.51 -7.91
CA GLU A 157 -19.39 -5.28 -6.97
C GLU A 157 -18.89 -4.34 -5.92
N ILE A 158 -19.68 -3.30 -5.63
CA ILE A 158 -19.25 -2.35 -4.61
C ILE A 158 -19.14 -3.08 -3.28
N LEU A 159 -20.10 -3.97 -3.02
CA LEU A 159 -20.14 -4.86 -1.88
C LEU A 159 -20.78 -6.16 -2.37
N TYR A 160 -20.04 -7.25 -2.43
CA TYR A 160 -20.61 -8.57 -2.73
C TYR A 160 -21.48 -9.02 -1.56
N LEU A 161 -22.77 -8.66 -1.52
CA LEU A 161 -23.63 -8.80 -0.34
C LEU A 161 -23.57 -10.18 0.33
N PRO A 162 -23.59 -11.31 -0.41
CA PRO A 162 -23.52 -12.64 0.20
C PRO A 162 -22.24 -12.90 1.00
N ASN A 163 -21.11 -12.31 0.59
CA ASN A 163 -19.83 -12.42 1.31
C ASN A 163 -19.48 -11.16 2.09
N TYR A 164 -20.12 -10.03 1.86
CA TYR A 164 -19.74 -8.76 2.48
C TYR A 164 -20.01 -8.77 3.98
N PHE A 165 -21.15 -9.34 4.41
CA PHE A 165 -21.39 -9.58 5.83
C PHE A 165 -20.38 -10.56 6.41
N ASN A 166 -20.07 -11.64 5.69
CA ASN A 166 -19.02 -12.56 6.08
C ASN A 166 -17.65 -11.87 6.12
N ASN A 167 -17.38 -10.89 5.25
CA ASN A 167 -16.15 -10.10 5.22
C ASN A 167 -16.08 -9.17 6.42
N ILE A 168 -17.19 -8.53 6.81
CA ILE A 168 -17.24 -7.73 8.05
C ILE A 168 -17.02 -8.65 9.25
N ILE A 169 -17.72 -9.78 9.32
CA ILE A 169 -17.54 -10.76 10.40
C ILE A 169 -16.10 -11.26 10.41
N ASN A 170 -15.51 -11.56 9.25
CA ASN A 170 -14.12 -11.95 9.13
C ASN A 170 -13.20 -10.83 9.58
N LEU A 171 -13.42 -9.57 9.18
CA LEU A 171 -12.64 -8.44 9.67
C LEU A 171 -12.80 -8.25 11.19
N CYS A 172 -13.98 -8.49 11.75
CA CYS A 172 -14.25 -8.47 13.19
C CYS A 172 -13.50 -9.59 13.94
N LEU A 173 -13.58 -10.82 13.44
CA LEU A 173 -12.95 -11.99 14.03
C LEU A 173 -11.43 -11.95 13.86
N LEU A 174 -10.94 -11.42 12.73
CA LEU A 174 -9.53 -11.17 12.48
C LEU A 174 -9.01 -10.01 13.35
N ASN A 175 -9.87 -9.05 13.74
CA ASN A 175 -9.46 -7.84 14.46
C ASN A 175 -10.37 -7.49 15.67
N PRO A 176 -10.54 -8.38 16.67
CA PRO A 176 -11.58 -8.23 17.71
C PRO A 176 -11.43 -6.98 18.59
N LEU A 177 -10.20 -6.54 18.84
CA LEU A 177 -9.92 -5.37 19.68
C LEU A 177 -10.34 -4.04 19.03
N LEU A 178 -10.20 -3.91 17.70
CA LEU A 178 -10.63 -2.73 16.94
C LEU A 178 -12.12 -2.47 17.17
N PHE A 179 -12.92 -3.54 17.10
CA PHE A 179 -14.37 -3.46 17.25
C PHE A 179 -14.80 -3.32 18.70
N LEU A 180 -14.12 -3.94 19.68
CA LEU A 180 -14.40 -3.73 21.10
C LEU A 180 -14.35 -2.25 21.49
N VAL A 181 -13.30 -1.54 21.04
CA VAL A 181 -13.12 -0.11 21.29
C VAL A 181 -14.19 0.72 20.58
N TRP A 182 -14.49 0.38 19.32
CA TRP A 182 -15.53 1.06 18.56
C TRP A 182 -16.91 0.90 19.23
N PHE A 183 -17.28 -0.31 19.69
CA PHE A 183 -18.52 -0.57 20.40
C PHE A 183 -18.61 0.16 21.74
N PHE A 184 -17.53 0.20 22.52
CA PHE A 184 -17.49 0.98 23.76
C PHE A 184 -17.74 2.47 23.48
N SER A 185 -17.07 3.03 22.46
CA SER A 185 -17.22 4.44 22.05
C SER A 185 -18.61 4.74 21.50
N ALA A 186 -19.18 3.84 20.69
CA ALA A 186 -20.53 3.95 20.17
C ALA A 186 -21.57 3.89 21.30
N GLY A 187 -21.42 2.95 22.25
CA GLY A 187 -22.29 2.84 23.43
C GLY A 187 -22.21 4.08 24.31
N PHE A 188 -21.02 4.69 24.43
CA PHE A 188 -20.82 5.96 25.12
C PHE A 188 -21.56 7.12 24.45
N ILE A 189 -21.38 7.29 23.12
CA ILE A 189 -22.06 8.31 22.33
C ILE A 189 -23.57 8.12 22.42
N LEU A 190 -24.06 6.88 22.37
CA LEU A 190 -25.49 6.58 22.51
C LEU A 190 -26.00 6.95 23.90
N ARG A 191 -25.30 6.59 24.97
CA ARG A 191 -25.71 6.87 26.35
C ARG A 191 -25.79 8.37 26.64
N PHE A 192 -24.79 9.15 26.26
CA PHE A 192 -24.71 10.58 26.59
C PHE A 192 -25.31 11.49 25.52
N GLY A 193 -25.30 11.08 24.25
CA GLY A 193 -25.80 11.87 23.12
C GLY A 193 -27.25 11.58 22.72
N CYS A 194 -27.71 10.33 22.81
CA CYS A 194 -29.03 9.90 22.30
C CYS A 194 -30.01 9.52 23.42
N PHE A 195 -29.57 8.68 24.36
CA PHE A 195 -30.37 8.05 25.40
C PHE A 195 -30.06 8.56 26.80
N SER A 196 -29.74 9.85 26.94
CA SER A 196 -29.72 10.52 28.25
C SER A 196 -31.16 10.61 28.76
N ALA A 197 -31.69 9.46 29.18
CA ALA A 197 -33.07 9.19 29.52
C ALA A 197 -33.42 10.02 30.75
N GLY A 198 -34.37 10.94 30.57
CA GLY A 198 -34.91 11.78 31.63
C GLY A 198 -34.38 13.22 31.70
N VAL A 199 -33.41 13.61 30.85
CA VAL A 199 -32.89 14.99 30.87
C VAL A 199 -33.44 15.79 29.69
N ASP A 200 -33.94 16.98 30.00
CA ASP A 200 -34.52 17.95 29.07
C ASP A 200 -33.74 18.06 27.76
N LYS A 201 -34.46 18.33 26.65
CA LYS A 201 -33.87 18.63 25.33
C LYS A 201 -32.70 19.63 25.42
N ALA A 202 -32.72 20.52 26.41
CA ALA A 202 -31.65 21.48 26.71
C ALA A 202 -30.31 20.81 27.08
N ALA A 203 -30.29 19.78 27.93
CA ALA A 203 -29.05 19.13 28.35
C ALA A 203 -28.40 18.36 27.20
N ARG A 204 -29.19 17.73 26.32
CA ARG A 204 -28.66 17.10 25.10
C ARG A 204 -27.97 18.11 24.21
N LYS A 205 -28.51 19.33 24.09
CA LYS A 205 -27.90 20.40 23.31
C LYS A 205 -26.53 20.80 23.87
N VAL A 206 -26.36 20.80 25.19
CA VAL A 206 -25.07 21.10 25.85
C VAL A 206 -24.02 20.04 25.51
N VAL A 207 -24.38 18.75 25.48
CA VAL A 207 -23.47 17.66 25.09
C VAL A 207 -22.95 17.87 23.67
N TRP A 208 -23.84 18.15 22.72
CA TRP A 208 -23.48 18.37 21.32
C TRP A 208 -22.79 19.70 21.05
N GLN A 209 -22.77 20.64 22.02
CA GLN A 209 -21.93 21.83 21.92
C GLN A 209 -20.48 21.55 22.33
N ASP A 210 -20.22 20.45 23.05
CA ASP A 210 -18.87 20.07 23.43
C ASP A 210 -18.04 19.61 22.21
N THR A 211 -16.88 20.23 22.04
CA THR A 211 -15.96 19.92 20.93
C THR A 211 -15.43 18.49 21.01
N SER A 212 -15.14 17.99 22.22
CA SER A 212 -14.58 16.64 22.42
C SER A 212 -15.62 15.58 22.03
N PHE A 213 -16.87 15.78 22.44
CA PHE A 213 -17.96 14.89 22.09
C PHE A 213 -18.24 14.88 20.58
N ARG A 214 -18.28 16.06 19.95
CA ARG A 214 -18.45 16.18 18.49
C ARG A 214 -17.33 15.50 17.71
N THR A 215 -16.08 15.71 18.12
CA THR A 215 -14.92 15.09 17.48
C THR A 215 -14.93 13.58 17.70
N LEU A 216 -15.29 13.09 18.90
CA LEU A 216 -15.44 11.66 19.17
C LEU A 216 -16.43 11.02 18.21
N SER A 217 -17.60 11.65 18.04
CA SER A 217 -18.60 11.18 17.09
C SER A 217 -18.07 11.19 15.66
N ALA A 218 -17.41 12.26 15.22
CA ALA A 218 -16.88 12.36 13.86
C ALA A 218 -15.83 11.26 13.56
N VAL A 219 -14.96 10.97 14.53
CA VAL A 219 -13.90 9.95 14.41
C VAL A 219 -14.50 8.54 14.44
N ALA A 220 -15.45 8.27 15.34
CA ALA A 220 -16.14 6.98 15.39
C ALA A 220 -16.87 6.67 14.09
N THR A 221 -17.50 7.68 13.51
CA THR A 221 -18.13 7.60 12.20
C THR A 221 -17.09 7.37 11.10
N ALA A 222 -15.99 8.14 11.06
CA ALA A 222 -14.93 7.99 10.06
C ALA A 222 -14.26 6.61 10.10
N GLN A 223 -14.01 6.08 11.30
CA GLN A 223 -13.45 4.74 11.47
C GLN A 223 -14.40 3.66 10.95
N MET A 224 -15.70 3.79 11.22
CA MET A 224 -16.68 2.84 10.71
C MET A 224 -16.73 2.88 9.18
N PHE A 225 -16.74 4.07 8.57
CA PHE A 225 -16.69 4.21 7.11
C PHE A 225 -15.44 3.56 6.52
N ALA A 226 -14.29 3.69 7.17
CA ALA A 226 -13.07 3.09 6.68
C ALA A 226 -13.05 1.55 6.83
N VAL A 227 -13.63 0.99 7.90
CA VAL A 227 -13.85 -0.46 8.02
C VAL A 227 -14.75 -0.97 6.89
N LEU A 228 -15.85 -0.26 6.61
CA LEU A 228 -16.78 -0.61 5.54
C LEU A 228 -16.12 -0.54 4.15
N ILE A 229 -15.26 0.45 3.93
CA ILE A 229 -14.47 0.56 2.68
C ILE A 229 -13.56 -0.66 2.50
N VAL A 230 -12.95 -1.16 3.58
CA VAL A 230 -12.03 -2.31 3.49
C VAL A 230 -12.75 -3.64 3.44
N ALA A 231 -13.93 -3.76 4.04
CA ALA A 231 -14.75 -4.98 3.96
C ALA A 231 -15.09 -5.38 2.51
N LYS A 232 -14.98 -4.44 1.58
CA LYS A 232 -15.10 -4.67 0.14
C LYS A 232 -13.99 -5.56 -0.44
N HIS A 233 -12.76 -5.29 -0.05
CA HIS A 233 -11.59 -6.06 -0.43
C HIS A 233 -10.96 -6.55 0.85
N PRO A 234 -11.50 -7.63 1.46
CA PRO A 234 -11.16 -8.06 2.80
C PRO A 234 -9.71 -8.47 2.85
N ALA A 235 -8.91 -7.46 3.09
CA ALA A 235 -7.49 -7.49 3.17
C ALA A 235 -7.22 -6.85 4.51
N GLY A 236 -6.75 -7.63 5.48
CA GLY A 236 -6.27 -7.05 6.73
C GLY A 236 -5.31 -5.88 6.47
N TRP A 237 -4.60 -5.91 5.33
CA TRP A 237 -3.65 -4.87 4.90
C TRP A 237 -4.27 -3.56 4.38
N TYR A 238 -5.55 -3.50 4.02
CA TYR A 238 -6.20 -2.22 3.69
C TYR A 238 -6.81 -1.53 4.93
N LEU A 239 -6.98 -2.22 6.07
CA LEU A 239 -7.45 -1.62 7.34
C LEU A 239 -6.36 -0.83 8.07
N ALA A 240 -5.12 -0.89 7.60
CA ALA A 240 -3.99 -0.23 8.24
C ALA A 240 -4.25 1.26 8.58
N PRO A 241 -4.83 2.09 7.69
CA PRO A 241 -5.15 3.50 8.00
C PRO A 241 -6.26 3.69 9.04
N VAL A 242 -6.98 2.63 9.42
CA VAL A 242 -8.22 2.67 10.22
C VAL A 242 -7.96 2.37 11.70
N PHE A 243 -7.02 1.47 12.00
CA PHE A 243 -6.63 1.15 13.38
C PHE A 243 -6.16 2.38 14.17
N SER A 244 -5.55 3.35 13.49
CA SER A 244 -5.06 4.58 14.10
C SER A 244 -6.16 5.46 14.70
N LEU A 245 -7.42 5.29 14.28
CA LEU A 245 -8.53 6.09 14.79
C LEU A 245 -9.06 5.58 16.16
N SER A 246 -8.82 4.30 16.51
CA SER A 246 -9.38 3.68 17.72
C SER A 246 -8.91 4.30 19.03
N GLY A 247 -7.60 4.52 19.16
CA GLY A 247 -7.03 5.14 20.36
C GLY A 247 -7.52 6.58 20.54
N PHE A 248 -7.66 7.33 19.43
CA PHE A 248 -8.14 8.72 19.46
C PHE A 248 -9.57 8.82 20.03
N MET A 249 -10.42 7.81 19.79
CA MET A 249 -11.76 7.76 20.36
C MET A 249 -11.79 7.52 21.89
N LEU A 250 -11.02 6.57 22.42
CA LEU A 250 -10.98 6.31 23.87
C LEU A 250 -10.56 7.56 24.65
N PHE A 251 -9.63 8.30 24.09
CA PHE A 251 -9.15 9.55 24.65
C PHE A 251 -10.24 10.64 24.69
N LEU A 252 -10.91 10.88 23.57
CA LEU A 252 -11.99 11.88 23.52
C LEU A 252 -13.15 11.51 24.46
N THR A 253 -13.39 10.21 24.65
CA THR A 253 -14.34 9.68 25.65
C THR A 253 -13.92 10.05 27.08
N PHE A 254 -12.66 9.79 27.44
CA PHE A 254 -12.11 10.13 28.76
C PHE A 254 -12.18 11.64 29.03
N LEU A 255 -11.80 12.47 28.05
CA LEU A 255 -11.84 13.93 28.20
C LEU A 255 -13.25 14.43 28.49
N TYR A 256 -14.24 13.91 27.76
CA TYR A 256 -15.62 14.27 28.00
C TYR A 256 -16.08 13.84 29.40
N LEU A 257 -15.75 12.62 29.83
CA LEU A 257 -16.06 12.12 31.18
C LEU A 257 -15.43 12.99 32.28
N GLN A 258 -14.19 13.42 32.10
CA GLN A 258 -13.51 14.29 33.05
C GLN A 258 -14.18 15.66 33.12
N LYS A 259 -14.58 16.23 31.97
CA LYS A 259 -15.24 17.54 31.91
C LYS A 259 -16.59 17.56 32.65
N ILE A 260 -17.30 16.44 32.65
CA ILE A 260 -18.54 16.27 33.42
C ILE A 260 -18.27 15.78 34.86
N ASN A 261 -17.01 15.82 35.33
CA ASN A 261 -16.54 15.37 36.63
C ASN A 261 -16.93 13.92 36.98
N TYR A 262 -17.04 13.06 35.97
CA TYR A 262 -17.45 11.66 36.15
C TYR A 262 -16.48 10.89 37.05
N PHE A 263 -15.18 11.21 36.97
CA PHE A 263 -14.14 10.51 37.72
C PHE A 263 -14.14 10.81 39.22
N ASN A 264 -14.85 11.83 39.69
CA ASN A 264 -14.96 12.12 41.12
C ASN A 264 -15.65 10.97 41.88
N ASN A 265 -16.46 10.17 41.18
CA ASN A 265 -17.12 8.98 41.72
C ASN A 265 -16.49 7.67 41.22
N PHE A 266 -15.34 7.72 40.54
CA PHE A 266 -14.74 6.56 39.90
C PHE A 266 -13.84 5.77 40.87
N ASN A 267 -14.08 4.46 40.94
CA ASN A 267 -13.29 3.56 41.78
C ASN A 267 -12.03 3.09 41.03
N LEU A 268 -10.87 3.67 41.37
CA LEU A 268 -9.57 3.36 40.76
C LEU A 268 -9.25 1.85 40.74
N LYS A 269 -9.61 1.12 41.80
CA LYS A 269 -9.35 -0.34 41.89
C LYS A 269 -10.12 -1.13 40.83
N LYS A 270 -11.38 -0.75 40.56
CA LYS A 270 -12.18 -1.36 39.49
C LYS A 270 -11.60 -1.03 38.11
N GLY A 271 -11.10 0.20 37.94
CA GLY A 271 -10.41 0.61 36.71
C GLY A 271 -9.14 -0.21 36.43
N VAL A 272 -8.25 -0.35 37.41
CA VAL A 272 -7.02 -1.13 37.28
C VAL A 272 -7.31 -2.60 37.00
N PHE A 273 -8.28 -3.19 37.71
CA PHE A 273 -8.70 -4.58 37.48
C PHE A 273 -9.17 -4.82 36.04
N PHE A 274 -9.99 -3.91 35.50
CA PHE A 274 -10.49 -4.00 34.14
C PHE A 274 -9.37 -3.89 33.10
N ILE A 275 -8.40 -3.00 33.32
CA ILE A 275 -7.22 -2.84 32.45
C ILE A 275 -6.40 -4.14 32.41
N VAL A 276 -6.16 -4.77 33.57
CA VAL A 276 -5.40 -6.04 33.65
C VAL A 276 -6.08 -7.16 32.86
N ILE A 277 -7.40 -7.28 32.96
CA ILE A 277 -8.16 -8.29 32.20
C ILE A 277 -8.01 -8.07 30.69
N ILE A 278 -8.13 -6.83 30.22
CA ILE A 278 -7.96 -6.50 28.80
C ILE A 278 -6.55 -6.90 28.34
N LEU A 279 -5.51 -6.55 29.11
CA LEU A 279 -4.13 -6.88 28.78
C LEU A 279 -3.90 -8.40 28.68
N LEU A 280 -4.41 -9.18 29.65
CA LEU A 280 -4.29 -10.63 29.62
C LEU A 280 -4.98 -11.25 28.40
N PHE A 281 -6.19 -10.81 28.09
CA PHE A 281 -6.94 -11.28 26.92
C PHE A 281 -6.20 -10.97 25.60
N THR A 282 -5.68 -9.75 25.46
CA THR A 282 -4.94 -9.34 24.25
C THR A 282 -3.66 -10.15 24.04
N CYS A 283 -2.92 -10.45 25.12
CA CYS A 283 -1.70 -11.25 25.06
C CYS A 283 -2.00 -12.70 24.65
N ALA A 284 -3.03 -13.31 25.22
CA ALA A 284 -3.43 -14.68 24.89
C ALA A 284 -3.82 -14.81 23.41
N TRP A 285 -4.60 -13.86 22.88
CA TRP A 285 -5.00 -13.86 21.47
C TRP A 285 -3.79 -13.79 20.52
N ARG A 286 -2.84 -12.90 20.81
CA ARG A 286 -1.66 -12.68 19.95
C ARG A 286 -0.76 -13.90 19.85
N ILE A 287 -0.62 -14.67 20.94
CA ILE A 287 0.17 -15.90 20.97
C ILE A 287 -0.39 -16.95 19.99
N VAL A 288 -1.72 -17.07 19.90
CA VAL A 288 -2.38 -18.04 19.00
C VAL A 288 -2.17 -17.68 17.53
N GLU A 289 -2.29 -16.40 17.17
CA GLU A 289 -2.10 -15.91 15.79
C GLU A 289 -0.68 -16.18 15.28
N ILE A 290 0.33 -15.87 16.10
CA ILE A 290 1.75 -16.07 15.76
C ILE A 290 2.03 -17.55 15.47
N ARG A 291 1.46 -18.44 16.29
CA ARG A 291 1.60 -19.89 16.09
C ARG A 291 1.07 -20.31 14.72
N ASN A 292 -0.10 -19.83 14.30
CA ASN A 292 -0.72 -20.22 13.04
C ASN A 292 0.09 -19.73 11.81
N LEU A 293 0.56 -18.48 11.84
CA LEU A 293 1.39 -17.92 10.76
C LEU A 293 2.72 -18.64 10.61
N PHE A 294 3.34 -19.03 11.74
CA PHE A 294 4.58 -19.80 11.74
C PHE A 294 4.41 -21.14 11.00
N MET A 295 3.28 -21.83 11.23
CA MET A 295 2.99 -23.11 10.58
C MET A 295 2.80 -22.97 9.06
N GLN A 296 2.03 -21.98 8.59
CA GLN A 296 1.77 -21.78 7.16
C GLN A 296 3.05 -21.47 6.37
N LYS A 297 3.88 -20.56 6.89
CA LYS A 297 5.13 -20.19 6.22
C LYS A 297 6.14 -21.33 6.20
N SER A 298 6.17 -22.15 7.25
CA SER A 298 7.00 -23.35 7.30
C SER A 298 6.67 -24.32 6.15
N GLN A 299 5.39 -24.47 5.81
CA GLN A 299 4.93 -25.33 4.71
C GLN A 299 5.32 -24.80 3.32
N ILE A 300 5.06 -23.51 3.02
CA ILE A 300 5.42 -22.90 1.72
C ILE A 300 6.94 -22.98 1.48
N LYS A 301 7.73 -22.83 2.56
CA LYS A 301 9.19 -23.00 2.51
C LYS A 301 9.57 -24.43 2.11
N GLN A 302 8.87 -25.44 2.62
CA GLN A 302 9.13 -26.84 2.25
C GLN A 302 8.75 -27.14 0.79
N GLU A 303 7.61 -26.61 0.32
CA GLU A 303 7.14 -26.80 -1.07
C GLU A 303 8.07 -26.15 -2.10
N SER A 304 8.51 -24.91 -1.85
CA SER A 304 9.45 -24.21 -2.72
C SER A 304 10.82 -24.89 -2.79
N LEU A 305 11.33 -25.42 -1.67
CA LEU A 305 12.56 -26.21 -1.64
C LEU A 305 12.45 -27.49 -2.47
N ALA A 306 11.29 -28.15 -2.47
CA ALA A 306 11.05 -29.34 -3.29
C ALA A 306 11.01 -29.03 -4.80
N VAL A 307 10.39 -27.92 -5.21
CA VAL A 307 10.38 -27.47 -6.62
C VAL A 307 11.79 -27.16 -7.10
N TYR A 308 12.57 -26.48 -6.26
CA TYR A 308 13.95 -26.15 -6.57
C TYR A 308 14.82 -27.39 -6.76
N GLN A 309 14.75 -28.35 -5.83
CA GLN A 309 15.47 -29.64 -5.93
C GLN A 309 15.11 -30.41 -7.21
N LYS A 310 13.84 -30.33 -7.64
CA LYS A 310 13.37 -30.94 -8.88
C LYS A 310 13.95 -30.25 -10.12
N MET A 311 13.98 -28.92 -10.16
CA MET A 311 14.60 -28.17 -11.26
C MET A 311 16.10 -28.43 -11.36
N GLU A 312 16.80 -28.48 -10.22
CA GLU A 312 18.24 -28.79 -10.17
C GLU A 312 18.52 -30.20 -10.71
N THR A 313 17.69 -31.18 -10.35
CA THR A 313 17.80 -32.55 -10.86
C THR A 313 17.53 -32.60 -12.37
N LEU A 314 16.56 -31.83 -12.89
CA LEU A 314 16.29 -31.75 -14.33
C LEU A 314 17.45 -31.13 -15.09
N ILE A 315 18.03 -30.04 -14.58
CA ILE A 315 19.21 -29.40 -15.17
C ILE A 315 20.40 -30.37 -15.16
N PHE A 316 20.62 -31.11 -14.08
CA PHE A 316 21.67 -32.13 -13.98
C PHE A 316 21.47 -33.25 -15.01
N ILE A 317 20.24 -33.76 -15.16
CA ILE A 317 19.90 -34.78 -16.17
C ILE A 317 20.09 -34.23 -17.58
N MET A 318 19.66 -33.00 -17.87
CA MET A 318 19.87 -32.34 -19.16
C MET A 318 21.36 -32.18 -19.48
N HIS A 319 22.18 -31.86 -18.47
CA HIS A 319 23.61 -31.72 -18.64
C HIS A 319 24.30 -33.09 -18.85
N TRP A 320 23.93 -34.09 -18.06
CA TRP A 320 24.47 -35.46 -18.17
C TRP A 320 24.08 -36.11 -19.51
N THR A 321 22.83 -35.98 -19.94
CA THR A 321 22.36 -36.49 -21.24
C THR A 321 23.07 -35.79 -22.39
N LYS A 322 23.28 -34.47 -22.32
CA LYS A 322 24.09 -33.72 -23.31
C LYS A 322 25.53 -34.25 -23.37
N HIS A 323 26.13 -34.57 -22.22
CA HIS A 323 27.47 -35.13 -22.16
C HIS A 323 27.55 -36.56 -22.70
N PHE A 324 26.58 -37.42 -22.38
CA PHE A 324 26.51 -38.80 -22.85
C PHE A 324 26.24 -38.86 -24.36
N MET A 325 25.32 -38.04 -24.89
CA MET A 325 25.05 -37.94 -26.33
C MET A 325 26.23 -37.36 -27.13
N SER A 326 27.14 -36.63 -26.50
CA SER A 326 28.34 -36.07 -27.16
C SER A 326 29.49 -37.08 -27.37
N GLY A 327 29.33 -38.35 -26.97
CA GLY A 327 30.23 -39.45 -27.37
C GLY A 327 31.69 -39.35 -26.88
N ARG A 328 32.03 -38.46 -25.96
CA ARG A 328 33.41 -38.37 -25.42
C ARG A 328 33.58 -39.28 -24.19
N ARG A 329 34.23 -40.43 -24.38
CA ARG A 329 34.88 -41.18 -23.30
C ARG A 329 35.94 -40.27 -22.64
N SER A 330 35.61 -39.64 -21.51
CA SER A 330 36.63 -39.17 -20.59
C SER A 330 36.28 -39.61 -19.17
N PHE A 331 36.75 -40.81 -18.84
CA PHE A 331 36.85 -41.34 -17.48
C PHE A 331 37.91 -40.49 -16.73
N ARG A 332 37.59 -39.25 -16.36
CA ARG A 332 38.51 -38.40 -15.58
C ARG A 332 37.84 -37.24 -14.84
N LEU A 333 36.66 -37.45 -14.25
CA LEU A 333 35.99 -36.41 -13.43
C LEU A 333 35.60 -36.85 -12.02
N LYS A 334 36.12 -37.99 -11.52
CA LYS A 334 36.00 -38.34 -10.09
C LYS A 334 37.04 -37.64 -9.19
N ARG A 335 38.01 -36.92 -9.75
CA ARG A 335 39.12 -36.30 -8.99
C ARG A 335 39.03 -34.77 -8.84
N LEU A 336 38.06 -34.10 -9.46
CA LEU A 336 37.93 -32.62 -9.41
C LEU A 336 36.81 -32.10 -8.50
N PHE A 337 35.91 -32.97 -8.03
CA PHE A 337 34.84 -32.56 -7.09
C PHE A 337 34.96 -33.19 -5.69
N TYR A 338 35.88 -34.14 -5.46
CA TYR A 338 36.05 -34.84 -4.18
C TYR A 338 37.52 -35.16 -3.83
N GLY A 339 38.41 -34.17 -3.87
CA GLY A 339 39.69 -34.18 -3.15
C GLY A 339 39.98 -32.74 -2.75
N GLU A 340 40.21 -32.35 -1.49
CA GLU A 340 40.75 -33.06 -0.34
C GLU A 340 39.92 -32.74 0.92
N MET A 341 39.34 -33.76 1.54
CA MET A 341 39.11 -33.80 2.99
C MET A 341 39.68 -35.12 3.48
N ALA A 342 41.01 -35.19 3.54
CA ALA A 342 41.74 -36.17 4.33
C ALA A 342 43.05 -35.54 4.80
N THR A 343 43.27 -35.62 6.11
CA THR A 343 44.49 -35.33 6.90
C THR A 343 44.71 -33.88 7.37
N GLY A 344 44.65 -33.70 8.69
CA GLY A 344 44.93 -32.48 9.45
C GLY A 344 44.00 -32.33 10.64
#